data_AF-A0A6B0GL38-F1
#
_entry.id   AF-A0A6B0GL38-F1
#
_cell.length_a   1.000
_cell.length_b   1.000
_cell.length_c   1.000
_cell.angle_alpha   90.00
_cell.angle_beta   90.00
_cell.angle_gamma   90.00
#
_symmetry.space_group_name_H-M   'P 1'
#
loop_
_entity.id
_entity.type
_entity.pdbx_description
1 polymer ?
#
loop_
_entity_poly.entity_id
_entity_poly.type
_entity_poly.pdbx_seq_one_letter_code
_entity_poly.pdbx_strand_id
1 'polypeptide(L)'
;MRFDPQLAQAGTKRVIKAGDFEQTTLKSGNEVTVYAEQVKQDKVLWHGHGNMNRTTGNVAHIYAALVASGNGSGTAGDAIEGELVAAITDSDQRRVLASTTIDDLGELADAEASERTERPMHPALEPFAKPGRHLELRILAAPESDGVEVDPANSNARLYYSEA
;
A
#
# COMPACT_ATOMS: atom_id res chain seq x y z
N MET A 1 4.37 3.83 -11.79
CA MET A 1 2.95 4.22 -12.03
C MET A 1 2.86 5.74 -12.08
N ARG A 2 1.77 6.35 -12.55
CA ARG A 2 1.63 7.82 -12.56
C ARG A 2 0.19 8.27 -12.36
N PHE A 3 -0.01 9.52 -11.95
CA PHE A 3 -1.35 10.10 -11.76
C PHE A 3 -2.16 10.17 -13.07
N ASP A 4 -3.46 9.85 -12.99
CA ASP A 4 -4.42 10.02 -14.08
C ASP A 4 -5.66 10.82 -13.63
N PRO A 5 -5.91 12.02 -14.20
CA PRO A 5 -7.08 12.84 -13.87
C PRO A 5 -8.44 12.19 -14.18
N GLN A 6 -8.52 11.29 -15.16
CA GLN A 6 -9.76 10.59 -15.48
C GLN A 6 -10.10 9.55 -14.41
N LEU A 7 -9.10 8.79 -13.97
CA LEU A 7 -9.25 7.84 -12.86
C LEU A 7 -9.56 8.55 -11.54
N ALA A 8 -9.03 9.75 -11.33
CA ALA A 8 -9.30 10.56 -10.15
C ALA A 8 -10.79 10.93 -9.96
N GLN A 9 -11.56 10.94 -11.04
CA GLN A 9 -13.00 11.26 -11.05
C GLN A 9 -13.88 10.01 -11.18
N ALA A 10 -13.29 8.83 -11.33
CA ALA A 10 -13.98 7.58 -11.57
C ALA A 10 -13.90 6.63 -10.37
N GLY A 11 -14.73 5.60 -10.41
CA GLY A 11 -14.70 4.49 -9.45
C GLY A 11 -15.16 4.85 -8.03
N THR A 12 -15.25 3.82 -7.22
CA THR A 12 -15.60 3.88 -5.80
C THR A 12 -14.34 3.74 -4.96
N LYS A 13 -14.12 4.66 -4.03
CA LYS A 13 -13.02 4.58 -3.07
C LYS A 13 -13.19 3.37 -2.15
N ARG A 14 -12.15 2.57 -2.02
CA ARG A 14 -12.02 1.47 -1.06
C ARG A 14 -10.85 1.75 -0.13
N VAL A 15 -10.95 1.26 1.10
CA VAL A 15 -9.94 1.46 2.14
C VAL A 15 -9.24 0.14 2.37
N ILE A 16 -7.91 0.18 2.48
CA ILE A 16 -7.09 -0.93 2.96
C ILE A 16 -6.58 -0.53 4.34
N LYS A 17 -6.80 -1.41 5.31
CA LYS A 17 -6.37 -1.25 6.70
C LYS A 17 -5.24 -2.22 7.02
N ALA A 18 -4.52 -1.99 8.10
CA ALA A 18 -3.46 -2.90 8.55
C ALA A 18 -3.98 -4.33 8.78
N GLY A 19 -5.20 -4.49 9.31
CA GLY A 19 -5.81 -5.81 9.49
C GLY A 19 -6.15 -6.56 8.19
N ASP A 20 -6.06 -5.91 7.02
CA ASP A 20 -6.17 -6.57 5.71
C ASP A 20 -4.82 -7.12 5.23
N PHE A 21 -3.72 -6.83 5.95
CA PHE A 21 -2.39 -7.29 5.57
C PHE A 21 -2.13 -8.73 6.01
N GLU A 22 -1.29 -9.42 5.26
CA GLU A 22 -0.78 -10.73 5.60
C GLU A 22 0.33 -10.60 6.66
N GLN A 23 0.24 -11.44 7.69
CA GLN A 23 1.33 -11.63 8.66
C GLN A 23 2.44 -12.43 7.99
N THR A 24 3.49 -11.75 7.53
CA THR A 24 4.56 -12.33 6.71
C THR A 24 5.93 -11.84 7.15
N THR A 25 6.95 -12.67 6.95
CA THR A 25 8.35 -12.35 7.26
C THR A 25 8.99 -11.59 6.12
N LEU A 26 9.54 -10.42 6.43
CA LEU A 26 10.23 -9.56 5.49
C LEU A 26 11.64 -10.07 5.21
N LYS A 27 12.13 -9.74 4.00
CA LYS A 27 13.49 -10.05 3.58
C LYS A 27 14.10 -8.83 2.92
N SER A 28 15.19 -8.34 3.48
CA SER A 28 15.88 -7.15 2.98
C SER A 28 16.28 -7.32 1.51
N GLY A 29 16.17 -6.21 0.77
CA GLY A 29 16.46 -6.14 -0.66
C GLY A 29 15.45 -6.90 -1.55
N ASN A 30 14.37 -7.44 -0.99
CA ASN A 30 13.28 -8.05 -1.75
C ASN A 30 11.95 -7.38 -1.42
N GLU A 31 11.12 -7.18 -2.44
CA GLU A 31 9.73 -6.80 -2.23
C GLU A 31 8.93 -8.00 -1.73
N VAL A 32 8.34 -7.88 -0.55
CA VAL A 32 7.44 -8.90 0.02
C VAL A 32 6.01 -8.38 -0.05
N THR A 33 5.12 -9.14 -0.68
CA THR A 33 3.69 -8.81 -0.73
C THR A 33 3.08 -8.93 0.66
N VAL A 34 2.42 -7.85 1.10
CA VAL A 34 1.69 -7.79 2.38
C VAL A 34 0.19 -7.63 2.18
N TYR A 35 -0.26 -7.32 0.97
CA TYR A 35 -1.68 -7.28 0.62
C TYR A 35 -1.84 -7.59 -0.86
N ALA A 36 -2.86 -8.37 -1.21
CA ALA A 36 -3.22 -8.66 -2.59
C ALA A 36 -4.74 -8.77 -2.74
N GLU A 37 -5.30 -8.07 -3.73
CA GLU A 37 -6.70 -8.22 -4.14
C GLU A 37 -6.78 -8.64 -5.60
N GLN A 38 -7.44 -9.76 -5.87
CA GLN A 38 -7.69 -10.21 -7.23
C GLN A 38 -8.83 -9.42 -7.87
N VAL A 39 -8.60 -8.90 -9.07
CA VAL A 39 -9.61 -8.16 -9.82
C VAL A 39 -10.70 -9.11 -10.32
N LYS A 40 -11.94 -8.87 -9.90
CA LYS A 40 -13.14 -9.61 -10.35
C LYS A 40 -13.39 -9.45 -11.86
N GLN A 41 -14.13 -10.38 -12.44
CA GLN A 41 -14.35 -10.46 -13.89
C GLN A 41 -15.05 -9.24 -14.50
N ASP A 42 -15.89 -8.57 -13.72
CA ASP A 42 -16.68 -7.41 -14.11
C ASP A 42 -16.07 -6.08 -13.61
N LYS A 43 -14.86 -6.12 -13.05
CA LYS A 43 -14.24 -4.99 -12.37
C LYS A 43 -12.88 -4.60 -12.94
N VAL A 44 -12.50 -3.36 -12.66
CA VAL A 44 -11.12 -2.89 -12.75
C VAL A 44 -10.73 -2.18 -11.46
N LEU A 45 -9.48 -2.37 -11.03
CA LEU A 45 -8.95 -1.79 -9.80
C LEU A 45 -7.76 -0.88 -10.11
N TRP A 46 -7.55 0.18 -9.34
CA TRP A 46 -6.31 0.95 -9.40
C TRP A 46 -5.90 1.50 -8.04
N HIS A 47 -4.60 1.74 -7.88
CA HIS A 47 -4.02 2.26 -6.65
C HIS A 47 -4.44 3.72 -6.41
N GLY A 48 -4.64 4.04 -5.14
CA GLY A 48 -5.03 5.38 -4.69
C GLY A 48 -6.46 5.75 -5.04
N HIS A 49 -6.80 7.01 -4.74
CA HIS A 49 -8.09 7.58 -5.09
C HIS A 49 -7.99 9.10 -5.20
N GLY A 50 -8.76 9.68 -6.12
CA GLY A 50 -8.93 11.11 -6.18
C GLY A 50 -7.73 11.87 -6.74
N ASN A 51 -7.71 13.19 -6.54
CA ASN A 51 -6.76 14.10 -7.17
C ASN A 51 -5.46 14.27 -6.37
N MET A 52 -4.41 14.73 -7.04
CA MET A 52 -3.13 15.08 -6.42
C MET A 52 -3.07 16.51 -5.82
N ASN A 53 -4.16 17.28 -5.91
CA ASN A 53 -4.21 18.65 -5.40
C ASN A 53 -4.94 18.69 -4.04
N ARG A 54 -4.21 19.05 -2.99
CA ARG A 54 -4.69 19.17 -1.60
C ARG A 54 -5.93 20.05 -1.43
N THR A 55 -6.14 21.04 -2.31
CA THR A 55 -7.30 21.96 -2.21
C THR A 55 -8.56 21.39 -2.83
N THR A 56 -8.48 20.25 -3.53
CA THR A 56 -9.66 19.57 -4.06
C THR A 56 -10.30 18.68 -3.00
N GLY A 57 -11.62 18.61 -2.96
CA GLY A 57 -12.35 17.90 -1.89
C GLY A 57 -12.22 16.36 -1.91
N ASN A 58 -11.64 15.77 -2.95
CA ASN A 58 -11.53 14.33 -3.12
C ASN A 58 -10.06 13.88 -3.14
N VAL A 59 -9.34 14.09 -2.04
CA VAL A 59 -7.94 13.68 -1.85
C VAL A 59 -7.86 12.49 -0.91
N ALA A 60 -7.04 11.50 -1.26
CA ALA A 60 -6.78 10.33 -0.43
C ALA A 60 -5.53 10.52 0.44
N HIS A 61 -5.72 11.02 1.65
CA HIS A 61 -4.65 11.16 2.65
C HIS A 61 -4.38 9.82 3.34
N ILE A 62 -3.12 9.39 3.31
CA ILE A 62 -2.69 8.06 3.75
C ILE A 62 -1.74 8.11 4.95
N TYR A 63 -1.60 6.98 5.61
CA TYR A 63 -0.56 6.70 6.61
C TYR A 63 -0.41 5.18 6.75
N ALA A 64 0.73 4.73 7.26
CA ALA A 64 1.00 3.34 7.60
C ALA A 64 2.11 3.28 8.66
N ALA A 65 1.76 2.85 9.87
CA ALA A 65 2.68 2.52 10.94
C ALA A 65 2.66 1.01 11.15
N LEU A 66 3.67 0.34 10.61
CA LEU A 66 3.79 -1.11 10.66
C LEU A 66 4.77 -1.53 11.74
N VAL A 67 4.39 -2.52 12.52
CA VAL A 67 5.18 -3.02 13.64
C VAL A 67 5.42 -4.51 13.53
N ALA A 68 6.50 -4.96 14.17
CA ALA A 68 6.89 -6.35 14.26
C ALA A 68 6.00 -7.14 15.22
N SER A 69 5.73 -8.42 14.90
CA SER A 69 4.95 -9.32 15.77
C SER A 69 5.74 -9.87 16.95
N GLY A 70 7.08 -9.73 16.91
CA GLY A 70 8.01 -10.40 17.82
C GLY A 70 8.37 -11.81 17.40
N ASN A 71 7.83 -12.31 16.29
CA ASN A 71 8.36 -13.47 15.60
C ASN A 71 9.47 -13.05 14.62
N GLY A 72 10.38 -13.99 14.32
CA GLY A 72 11.52 -13.74 13.43
C GLY A 72 12.69 -13.09 14.17
N SER A 73 13.33 -12.10 13.54
CA SER A 73 14.50 -11.39 14.08
C SER A 73 14.15 -10.17 14.94
N GLY A 74 12.92 -9.65 14.84
CA GLY A 74 12.46 -8.43 15.53
C GLY A 74 11.81 -8.67 16.88
N THR A 75 11.75 -7.63 17.72
CA THR A 75 10.98 -7.63 18.97
C THR A 75 9.55 -7.16 18.70
N ALA A 76 8.58 -7.68 19.45
CA ALA A 76 7.18 -7.26 19.29
C ALA A 76 7.03 -5.75 19.51
N GLY A 77 6.41 -5.07 18.55
CA GLY A 77 6.21 -3.62 18.56
C GLY A 77 7.35 -2.80 17.96
N ASP A 78 8.46 -3.42 17.55
CA ASP A 78 9.52 -2.70 16.83
C ASP A 78 8.98 -2.14 15.52
N ALA A 79 9.37 -0.91 15.17
CA ALA A 79 8.98 -0.30 13.90
C ALA A 79 9.61 -1.06 12.72
N ILE A 80 8.83 -1.20 11.65
CA ILE A 80 9.30 -1.77 10.38
C ILE A 80 9.72 -0.64 9.45
N GLU A 81 10.95 -0.72 8.96
CA GLU A 81 11.60 0.27 8.10
C GLU A 81 11.72 -0.23 6.66
N GLY A 82 11.71 0.70 5.70
CA GLY A 82 11.81 0.42 4.28
C GLY A 82 10.78 1.19 3.46
N GLU A 83 10.46 0.70 2.28
CA GLU A 83 9.55 1.38 1.35
C GLU A 83 8.23 0.62 1.19
N LEU A 84 7.11 1.36 1.14
CA LEU A 84 5.82 0.81 0.74
C LEU A 84 5.64 0.96 -0.76
N VAL A 85 5.42 -0.16 -1.45
CA VAL A 85 5.35 -0.25 -2.91
C VAL A 85 3.94 -0.66 -3.35
N ALA A 86 3.36 0.11 -4.27
CA ALA A 86 2.16 -0.24 -5.00
C ALA A 86 2.54 -1.05 -6.24
N ALA A 87 1.95 -2.23 -6.42
CA ALA A 87 2.21 -3.10 -7.57
C ALA A 87 0.92 -3.63 -8.22
N ILE A 88 1.03 -3.97 -9.50
CA ILE A 88 0.04 -4.75 -10.24
C ILE A 88 0.75 -5.94 -10.83
N THR A 89 0.22 -7.13 -10.60
CA THR A 89 0.78 -8.40 -11.10
C THR A 89 -0.17 -9.10 -12.07
N ASP A 90 0.34 -10.15 -12.71
CA ASP A 90 -0.46 -11.04 -13.53
C ASP A 90 -1.37 -11.97 -12.69
N SER A 91 -2.05 -12.90 -13.35
CA SER A 91 -3.02 -13.80 -12.71
C SER A 91 -2.41 -14.80 -11.75
N ASP A 92 -1.12 -15.06 -11.88
CA ASP A 92 -0.41 -16.03 -11.06
C ASP A 92 0.44 -15.34 -9.99
N GLN A 93 0.38 -14.00 -9.89
CA GLN A 93 1.25 -13.16 -9.04
C GLN A 93 2.75 -13.36 -9.28
N ARG A 94 3.14 -13.86 -10.47
CA ARG A 94 4.54 -14.18 -10.80
C ARG A 94 5.27 -13.02 -11.43
N ARG A 95 4.56 -12.19 -12.19
CA ARG A 95 5.15 -11.09 -12.94
C ARG A 95 4.57 -9.76 -12.50
N VAL A 96 5.45 -8.85 -12.10
CA VAL A 96 5.11 -7.43 -11.90
C VAL A 96 4.91 -6.78 -13.27
N LEU A 97 3.71 -6.22 -13.49
CA LEU A 97 3.33 -5.53 -14.72
C LEU A 97 3.51 -4.02 -14.60
N ALA A 98 3.32 -3.48 -13.40
CA ALA A 98 3.60 -2.10 -13.04
C ALA A 98 3.86 -2.00 -11.54
N SER A 99 4.76 -1.11 -11.14
CA SER A 99 4.99 -0.76 -9.74
C SER A 99 5.30 0.72 -9.57
N THR A 100 5.20 1.21 -8.33
CA THR A 100 5.74 2.49 -7.88
C THR A 100 5.93 2.45 -6.37
N THR A 101 6.99 3.06 -5.86
CA THR A 101 7.07 3.39 -4.43
C THR A 101 6.00 4.43 -4.12
N ILE A 102 5.24 4.20 -3.05
CA ILE A 102 4.28 5.15 -2.49
C ILE A 102 5.06 6.17 -1.67
N ASP A 103 5.75 5.69 -0.63
CA ASP A 103 6.62 6.47 0.24
C ASP A 103 7.47 5.55 1.13
N ASP A 104 8.33 6.15 1.95
CA ASP A 104 9.06 5.49 3.03
C ASP A 104 8.13 5.15 4.23
N LEU A 105 8.35 4.00 4.87
CA LEU A 105 7.53 3.54 5.99
C LEU A 105 7.68 4.41 7.25
N GLY A 106 8.85 5.01 7.49
CA GLY A 106 9.07 5.94 8.60
C GLY A 106 8.24 7.21 8.42
N GLU A 107 8.28 7.81 7.23
CA GLU A 107 7.46 8.98 6.88
C GLU A 107 5.95 8.67 6.95
N LEU A 108 5.55 7.46 6.53
CA LEU A 108 4.16 7.02 6.63
C LEU A 108 3.72 6.74 8.07
N ALA A 109 4.64 6.35 8.95
CA ALA A 109 4.37 6.16 10.38
C ALA A 109 4.17 7.52 11.06
N ASP A 110 5.05 8.49 10.81
CA ASP A 110 4.92 9.87 11.32
C ASP A 110 3.61 10.55 10.85
N ALA A 111 3.16 10.21 9.64
CA ALA A 111 1.88 10.68 9.10
C ALA A 111 0.66 10.22 9.92
N GLU A 112 0.75 9.14 10.70
CA GLU A 112 -0.36 8.70 11.56
C GLU A 112 -0.70 9.76 12.61
N ALA A 113 0.33 10.36 13.22
CA ALA A 113 0.21 11.40 14.24
C ALA A 113 -0.09 12.80 13.66
N SER A 114 0.16 12.98 12.37
CA SER A 114 -0.01 14.27 11.67
C SER A 114 -1.48 14.64 11.43
N GLU A 115 -1.74 15.94 11.28
CA GLU A 115 -3.06 16.44 10.87
C GLU A 115 -3.47 15.83 9.52
N ARG A 116 -4.74 15.46 9.38
CA ARG A 116 -5.24 14.72 8.21
C ARG A 116 -4.85 15.38 6.88
N THR A 117 -4.91 16.71 6.79
CA THR A 117 -4.64 17.48 5.58
C THR A 117 -3.15 17.66 5.28
N GLU A 118 -2.29 17.35 6.25
CA GLU A 118 -0.83 17.44 6.13
C GLU A 118 -0.20 16.13 5.65
N ARG A 119 -0.87 15.00 5.91
CA ARG A 119 -0.45 13.65 5.51
C ARG A 119 -0.13 13.50 4.02
N PRO A 120 0.75 12.56 3.66
CA PRO A 120 0.98 12.16 2.28
C PRO A 120 -0.31 11.81 1.55
N MET A 121 -0.33 12.05 0.25
CA MET A 121 -1.48 11.80 -0.62
C MET A 121 -1.19 10.61 -1.52
N HIS A 122 -2.19 9.74 -1.70
CA HIS A 122 -2.14 8.64 -2.66
C HIS A 122 -3.21 8.84 -3.74
N PRO A 123 -2.94 9.70 -4.75
CA PRO A 123 -3.92 10.00 -5.79
C PRO A 123 -4.18 8.77 -6.67
N ALA A 124 -5.24 8.82 -7.47
CA ALA A 124 -5.54 7.73 -8.41
C ALA A 124 -4.40 7.53 -9.43
N LEU A 125 -3.85 6.32 -9.48
CA LEU A 125 -2.69 5.98 -10.32
C LEU A 125 -3.08 5.09 -11.50
N GLU A 126 -2.44 5.33 -12.65
CA GLU A 126 -2.42 4.41 -13.79
C GLU A 126 -1.08 3.62 -13.84
N PRO A 127 -1.08 2.41 -14.43
CA PRO A 127 -2.22 1.71 -15.06
C PRO A 127 -3.20 1.12 -14.04
N PHE A 128 -4.42 0.80 -14.48
CA PHE A 128 -5.36 0.00 -13.70
C PHE A 128 -5.18 -1.51 -13.96
N ALA A 129 -5.46 -2.31 -12.94
CA ALA A 129 -5.53 -3.76 -13.00
C ALA A 129 -6.85 -4.19 -13.65
N LYS A 130 -6.73 -5.05 -14.67
CA LYS A 130 -7.83 -5.66 -15.42
C LYS A 130 -8.27 -6.98 -14.75
N PRO A 131 -9.44 -7.53 -15.11
CA PRO A 131 -9.88 -8.84 -14.66
C PRO A 131 -8.79 -9.91 -14.67
N GLY A 132 -8.72 -10.68 -13.59
CA GLY A 132 -7.74 -11.74 -13.41
C GLY A 132 -6.34 -11.28 -13.01
N ARG A 133 -6.04 -9.97 -12.95
CA ARG A 133 -4.79 -9.45 -12.35
C ARG A 133 -4.94 -9.26 -10.84
N HIS A 134 -3.84 -8.92 -10.17
CA HIS A 134 -3.88 -8.51 -8.77
C HIS A 134 -3.42 -7.08 -8.58
N LEU A 135 -4.07 -6.41 -7.64
CA LEU A 135 -3.63 -5.16 -7.05
C LEU A 135 -2.92 -5.49 -5.73
N GLU A 136 -1.64 -5.14 -5.61
CA GLU A 136 -0.81 -5.53 -4.47
C GLU A 136 -0.19 -4.33 -3.76
N LEU A 137 -0.01 -4.46 -2.44
CA LEU A 137 0.94 -3.65 -1.67
C LEU A 137 2.08 -4.54 -1.21
N ARG A 138 3.29 -4.02 -1.31
CA ARG A 138 4.52 -4.74 -1.00
C ARG A 138 5.40 -3.88 -0.13
N ILE A 139 6.25 -4.52 0.66
CA ILE A 139 7.28 -3.86 1.45
C ILE A 139 8.63 -4.23 0.88
N LEU A 140 9.42 -3.23 0.48
CA LEU A 140 10.84 -3.38 0.25
C LEU A 140 11.55 -3.07 1.57
N ALA A 141 11.85 -4.10 2.34
CA ALA A 141 12.39 -3.94 3.69
C ALA A 141 13.81 -3.38 3.66
N ALA A 142 14.08 -2.43 4.57
CA ALA A 142 15.44 -1.99 4.85
C ALA A 142 16.26 -3.15 5.49
N PRO A 143 17.61 -3.09 5.46
CA PRO A 143 18.46 -4.07 6.13
C PRO A 143 18.08 -4.32 7.60
N GLU A 144 17.58 -3.29 8.27
CA GLU A 144 17.34 -3.36 9.72
C GLU A 144 16.01 -4.04 10.06
N SER A 145 15.17 -4.26 9.04
CA SER A 145 13.93 -5.04 9.12
C SER A 145 14.07 -6.40 8.43
N ASP A 146 15.29 -6.86 8.14
CA ASP A 146 15.52 -8.21 7.58
C ASP A 146 15.10 -9.29 8.58
N GLY A 147 14.24 -10.21 8.14
CA GLY A 147 13.74 -11.30 8.97
C GLY A 147 12.65 -10.90 9.99
N VAL A 148 12.19 -9.65 9.96
CA VAL A 148 11.10 -9.17 10.82
C VAL A 148 9.76 -9.63 10.26
N GLU A 149 8.89 -10.17 11.11
CA GLU A 149 7.52 -10.51 10.73
C GLU A 149 6.56 -9.35 11.02
N VAL A 150 5.76 -8.96 10.03
CA VAL A 150 4.73 -7.92 10.17
C VAL A 150 3.64 -8.38 11.14
N ASP A 151 3.16 -7.49 12.00
CA ASP A 151 1.99 -7.71 12.85
C ASP A 151 0.77 -6.89 12.39
N PRO A 152 -0.11 -7.45 11.54
CA PRO A 152 -1.33 -6.78 11.10
C PRO A 152 -2.26 -6.36 12.23
N ALA A 153 -2.25 -7.07 13.36
CA ALA A 153 -3.18 -6.84 14.47
C ALA A 153 -2.77 -5.66 15.35
N ASN A 154 -1.47 -5.40 15.48
CA ASN A 154 -0.92 -4.27 16.24
C ASN A 154 -0.45 -3.10 15.37
N SER A 155 -0.37 -3.28 14.05
CA SER A 155 -0.10 -2.21 13.09
C SER A 155 -1.32 -1.32 12.84
N ASN A 156 -1.10 -0.10 12.32
CA ASN A 156 -2.17 0.78 11.87
C ASN A 156 -1.88 1.31 10.46
N ALA A 157 -2.85 1.23 9.57
CA ALA A 157 -2.69 1.73 8.21
C ALA A 157 -4.03 2.20 7.66
N ARG A 158 -3.96 3.19 6.77
CA ARG A 158 -5.10 3.65 5.99
C ARG A 158 -4.65 4.03 4.60
N LEU A 159 -4.73 3.05 3.71
CA LEU A 159 -4.41 3.18 2.29
C LEU A 159 -5.69 3.07 1.48
N TYR A 160 -5.61 3.35 0.18
CA TYR A 160 -6.78 3.33 -0.69
C TYR A 160 -6.47 2.71 -2.04
N TYR A 161 -7.51 2.09 -2.59
CA TYR A 161 -7.61 1.79 -4.00
C TYR A 161 -8.99 2.25 -4.49
N SER A 162 -9.19 2.21 -5.79
CA SER A 162 -10.47 2.52 -6.42
C SER A 162 -10.93 1.36 -7.28
N GLU A 163 -12.25 1.18 -7.35
CA GLU A 163 -12.92 0.09 -8.06
C GLU A 163 -13.99 0.66 -9.00
N ALA A 164 -14.01 0.23 -10.26
CA ALA A 164 -15.10 0.47 -11.21
C ALA A 164 -15.68 -0.86 -11.70
#